data_AF-M5C7U4-F1
#
_entry.id   AF-M5C7U4-F1
#
_cell.length_a   1.000
_cell.length_b   1.000
_cell.length_c   1.000
_cell.angle_alpha   90.00
_cell.angle_beta   90.00
_cell.angle_gamma   90.00
#
_symmetry.space_group_name_H-M   'P 1'
#
loop_
_entity.id
_entity.type
_entity.pdbx_description
1 polymer ?
#
loop_
_entity_poly.entity_id
_entity_poly.type
_entity_poly.pdbx_seq_one_letter_code
_entity_poly.pdbx_strand_id
1 'polypeptide(L)' 'MSQIDLAKAVGYESKPTPVAWTKRDMLLYALGIGAKADELEYVYELDKSFKAFPTYPVVLMLKGSSLPCPHEMNN' A
#
# COMPACT_ATOMS: atom_id res chain seq x y z
N MET A 1 -3.06 -7.42 41.06
CA MET A 1 -3.32 -7.56 39.61
C MET A 1 -3.68 -6.19 39.09
N SER A 2 -2.83 -5.58 38.26
CA SER A 2 -3.10 -4.25 37.69
C SER A 2 -4.37 -4.31 36.85
N GLN A 3 -5.36 -3.49 37.21
CA GLN A 3 -6.62 -3.39 36.51
C GLN A 3 -6.41 -2.71 35.15
N ILE A 4 -6.75 -3.40 34.07
CA ILE A 4 -6.67 -2.87 32.70
C ILE A 4 -7.92 -2.01 32.47
N ASP A 5 -7.70 -0.74 32.15
CA ASP A 5 -8.76 0.21 31.83
C ASP A 5 -9.07 0.20 30.32
N LEU A 6 -10.09 -0.58 29.94
CA LEU A 6 -10.55 -0.71 28.56
C LEU A 6 -11.21 0.56 28.02
N ALA A 7 -11.67 1.47 28.89
CA ALA A 7 -12.34 2.69 28.46
C ALA A 7 -11.41 3.62 27.67
N LYS A 8 -10.10 3.55 27.93
CA LYS A 8 -9.08 4.33 27.23
C LYS A 8 -8.88 3.93 25.76
N ALA A 9 -9.37 2.76 25.34
CA ALA A 9 -9.25 2.31 23.95
C ALA A 9 -10.29 2.96 23.03
N VAL A 10 -11.45 3.35 23.56
CA VAL A 10 -12.52 3.96 22.77
C VAL A 10 -12.14 5.40 22.43
N GLY A 11 -12.05 5.71 21.13
CA GLY A 11 -11.68 7.04 20.65
C GLY A 11 -10.18 7.36 20.71
N TYR A 12 -9.33 6.36 20.95
CA TYR A 12 -7.89 6.55 20.84
C TYR A 12 -7.49 6.80 19.38
N GLU A 13 -6.85 7.94 19.12
CA GLU A 13 -6.31 8.28 17.81
C GLU A 13 -4.82 7.91 17.73
N SER A 14 -4.47 7.07 16.76
CA SER A 14 -3.08 6.74 16.46
C SER A 14 -2.41 7.87 15.69
N LYS A 15 -1.11 8.06 15.89
CA LYS A 15 -0.31 8.99 15.09
C LYS A 15 -0.34 8.58 13.60
N PRO A 16 -0.44 9.54 12.67
CA PRO A 16 -0.29 9.26 11.25
C PRO A 16 1.04 8.54 10.99
N THR A 17 1.00 7.47 10.21
CA THR A 17 2.19 6.71 9.81
C THR A 17 2.46 6.97 8.33
N PRO A 18 3.67 7.36 7.92
CA PRO A 18 3.98 7.56 6.52
C PRO A 18 3.90 6.23 5.76
N VAL A 19 3.34 6.29 4.56
CA VAL A 19 3.23 5.16 3.63
C VAL A 19 3.70 5.60 2.26
N ALA A 20 4.36 4.70 1.53
CA ALA A 20 4.89 4.98 0.21
C ALA A 20 4.68 3.79 -0.73
N TRP A 21 4.43 4.08 -2.01
CA TRP A 21 4.20 3.07 -3.02
C TRP A 21 4.67 3.53 -4.39
N THR A 22 4.97 2.55 -5.24
CA THR A 22 5.40 2.74 -6.63
C THR A 22 4.44 2.06 -7.59
N LYS A 23 4.58 2.33 -8.89
CA LYS A 23 3.82 1.61 -9.94
C LYS A 23 4.07 0.10 -9.88
N ARG A 24 5.30 -0.32 -9.56
CA ARG A 24 5.65 -1.74 -9.37
C ARG A 24 4.78 -2.42 -8.30
N ASP A 25 4.46 -1.70 -7.23
CA ASP A 25 3.65 -2.26 -6.13
C ASP A 25 2.20 -2.46 -6.53
N MET A 26 1.65 -1.54 -7.34
CA MET A 26 0.32 -1.67 -7.90
C MET A 26 0.24 -2.88 -8.85
N LEU A 27 1.23 -3.03 -9.72
CA LEU A 27 1.34 -4.19 -10.63
C LEU A 27 1.45 -5.50 -9.85
N LEU A 28 2.31 -5.54 -8.82
CA LEU A 28 2.48 -6.74 -8.00
C LEU A 28 1.21 -7.09 -7.22
N TYR A 29 0.51 -6.09 -6.70
CA TYR A 29 -0.78 -6.30 -6.05
C TYR A 29 -1.84 -6.81 -7.03
N ALA A 30 -1.95 -6.20 -8.22
CA ALA A 30 -2.86 -6.62 -9.28
C ALA A 30 -2.65 -8.10 -9.64
N LEU A 31 -1.40 -8.50 -9.87
CA LEU A 31 -1.05 -9.90 -10.14
C LEU A 31 -1.35 -10.81 -8.94
N GLY A 32 -1.09 -10.35 -7.72
CA GLY A 32 -1.33 -11.12 -6.49
C GLY A 32 -2.80 -11.43 -6.22
N ILE A 33 -3.72 -10.54 -6.63
CA ILE A 33 -5.16 -10.76 -6.53
C ILE A 33 -5.76 -11.49 -7.74
N GLY A 34 -4.94 -11.79 -8.77
CA GLY A 34 -5.33 -12.57 -9.94
C GLY A 34 -5.75 -11.76 -11.16
N ALA A 35 -5.32 -10.50 -11.30
CA ALA A 35 -5.51 -9.73 -12.53
C ALA A 35 -4.86 -10.45 -13.73
N LYS A 36 -5.56 -10.44 -14.86
CA LYS A 36 -5.16 -11.16 -16.07
C LYS A 36 -4.35 -10.29 -17.01
N ALA A 37 -3.62 -10.93 -17.92
CA ALA A 37 -2.73 -10.27 -18.87
C ALA A 37 -3.47 -9.35 -19.88
N ASP A 38 -4.75 -9.59 -20.13
CA ASP A 38 -5.62 -8.79 -21.00
C ASP A 38 -6.21 -7.56 -20.29
N GLU A 39 -6.11 -7.47 -18.96
CA GLU A 39 -6.59 -6.34 -18.15
C GLU A 39 -5.52 -5.24 -18.04
N LEU A 40 -5.11 -4.68 -19.19
CA LEU A 40 -3.99 -3.76 -19.33
C LEU A 40 -4.06 -2.52 -18.43
N GLU A 41 -5.28 -2.06 -18.11
CA GLU A 41 -5.52 -0.96 -17.17
C GLU A 41 -4.97 -1.22 -15.76
N TYR A 42 -4.70 -2.48 -15.39
CA TYR A 42 -4.10 -2.85 -14.10
C TYR A 42 -2.71 -3.45 -14.22
N VAL A 43 -2.40 -4.14 -15.32
CA VAL A 43 -1.16 -4.92 -15.47
C VAL A 43 -0.10 -4.23 -16.34
N TYR A 44 -0.42 -3.08 -16.94
CA TYR A 44 0.50 -2.34 -17.80
C TYR A 44 0.53 -0.85 -17.48
N GLU A 45 1.68 -0.38 -17.00
CA GLU A 45 1.87 0.97 -16.49
C GLU A 45 1.94 2.08 -17.55
N LEU A 46 2.06 1.72 -18.83
CA LEU A 46 2.03 2.67 -19.95
C LEU A 46 0.66 2.71 -20.63
N ASP A 47 -0.33 1.95 -20.13
CA ASP A 47 -1.70 2.04 -20.61
C ASP A 47 -2.29 3.43 -20.28
N LYS A 48 -3.06 3.99 -21.21
CA LYS A 48 -3.68 5.32 -21.02
C LYS A 48 -4.72 5.33 -19.91
N SER A 49 -5.26 4.16 -19.57
CA SER A 49 -6.26 3.96 -18.52
C SER A 49 -5.66 3.29 -17.28
N PHE A 50 -4.33 3.31 -17.14
CA PHE A 50 -3.64 2.70 -15.99
C PHE A 50 -4.19 3.22 -14.66
N LYS A 51 -4.64 2.30 -13.80
CA LYS A 51 -5.26 2.61 -12.53
C LYS A 51 -4.93 1.55 -11.47
N ALA A 52 -4.90 1.99 -10.22
CA ALA A 52 -4.79 1.06 -9.10
C ALA A 52 -6.14 0.41 -8.79
N PHE A 53 -6.12 -0.81 -8.26
CA PHE A 53 -7.32 -1.39 -7.67
C PHE A 53 -7.77 -0.56 -6.45
N PRO A 54 -9.08 -0.33 -6.29
CA PRO A 54 -9.62 0.44 -5.16
C PRO A 54 -9.35 -0.23 -3.80
N THR A 55 -8.98 -1.51 -3.79
CA THR A 55 -8.64 -2.30 -2.60
C THR A 55 -7.16 -2.22 -2.20
N TYR A 56 -6.28 -1.68 -3.04
CA TYR A 56 -4.85 -1.50 -2.71
C TYR A 56 -4.60 -0.74 -1.39
N PRO A 57 -5.38 0.30 -1.01
CA PRO A 57 -5.20 1.01 0.26
C PRO A 57 -5.22 0.12 1.51
N VAL A 58 -5.88 -1.03 1.47
CA VAL A 58 -5.92 -1.99 2.60
C VAL A 58 -4.52 -2.52 2.94
N VAL A 59 -3.63 -2.63 1.94
CA VAL A 59 -2.27 -3.16 2.11
C VAL A 59 -1.26 -2.09 2.56
N LEU A 60 -1.61 -0.80 2.46
CA LEU A 60 -0.69 0.30 2.80
C LEU A 60 -0.24 0.25 4.27
N MET A 61 -1.14 -0.15 5.17
CA MET A 61 -0.83 -0.31 6.60
C MET A 61 0.21 -1.40 6.88
N LEU A 62 0.36 -2.38 5.97
CA LEU A 62 1.35 -3.45 6.08
C LEU A 62 2.68 -3.08 5.39
N LYS A 63 2.61 -2.27 4.33
CA LYS A 63 3.77 -1.89 3.50
C LYS A 63 4.67 -0.85 4.19
N GLY A 64 4.08 0.16 4.84
CA GLY A 64 4.84 1.29 5.40
C GLY A 64 5.51 2.16 4.33
N SER A 65 6.57 2.86 4.70
CA SER A 65 7.28 3.84 3.84
C SER A 65 8.64 3.39 3.35
N SER A 66 8.98 2.09 3.42
CA SER A 66 10.29 1.61 2.98
C SER A 66 10.39 1.62 1.45
N LEU A 67 10.68 2.80 0.89
CA LEU A 67 11.34 2.95 -0.40
C LEU A 67 12.86 2.89 -0.18
N PRO A 68 13.64 2.49 -1.20
CA PRO A 68 15.10 2.51 -1.08
C PRO A 68 15.57 3.91 -0.66
N CYS A 69 16.59 3.93 0.20
CA CYS A 69 17.25 5.14 0.66
C CYS A 69 17.55 6.06 -0.54
N PRO A 70 17.40 7.39 -0.44
CA PRO A 70 17.67 8.32 -1.54
C PRO A 70 19.04 8.17 -2.23
N HIS A 71 19.98 7.47 -1.60
CA HIS A 71 21.30 7.12 -2.13
C HIS A 71 21.30 6.02 -3.21
N GLU A 72 20.25 5.22 -3.37
CA GLU A 72 20.19 4.14 -4.38
C GLU A 72 19.49 4.56 -5.68
N MET A 73 19.09 5.83 -5.83
CA MET A 73 18.39 6.32 -7.04
C MET A 73 19.33 6.82 -8.14
N ASN A 74 20.65 6.64 -7.99
CA ASN A 74 21.67 7.24 -8.86
C ASN A 74 22.80 6.26 -9.26
N ASN A 75 22.46 4.98 -9.46
CA ASN A 75 23.36 4.00 -10.09
C ASN A 75 22.65 3.24 -11.21
#